data_AF-A0A8C3AVN7-F1
#
_entry.id   AF-A0A8C3AVN7-F1
#
_cell.length_a   1.000
_cell.length_b   1.000
_cell.length_c   1.000
_cell.angle_alpha   90.00
_cell.angle_beta   90.00
_cell.angle_gamma   90.00
#
_symmetry.space_group_name_H-M   'P 1'
#
loop_
_entity.id
_entity.type
_entity.pdbx_description
1 polymer ?
#
loop_
_entity_poly.entity_id
_entity_poly.type
_entity_poly.pdbx_seq_one_letter_code
_entity_poly.pdbx_strand_id
1 'polypeptide(L)'
;MTSSPLPPPPSVSVPQSTGESLLMEPQAAVLPWKHCIHLTLMLVQLSLPEASCRILRSTGAGGGATAAGGGATAAGAGGYCSALRSYAMCTRRMARACRGDLAYHSAVQGIEDLLIQHRCPRAGPTALPRPPPQGTLSGDACHYERSLFSREGRAPEYLHCGVFGDPHVRTFGDRFQTCAVQGAWPLIDNEYLYVQATSAPARGGSHTTALTKITIIFKNWRQCIDQQLYQAELDDVPAAFADGSVASSERRGHRSLTVRTQSPGRHAEIRASHIGTLLVVRQSGRSLGLSVRSPRGVVETFGPEQDLQLCVWGCPASQTLDTLRPPPPDSSYSAAGAQAHCVALLPVRDVYFQACMFDLIASGDLNSSAAAVSALQDARNMIPDARRVHLPPVAGPSGPSELEDLVCSPSLFWVFHILVL
;
A
#
# COMPACT_ATOMS: atom_id res chain seq x y z
N MET A 1 9.58 41.80 -89.41
CA MET A 1 10.00 41.25 -90.71
C MET A 1 10.16 39.75 -90.56
N THR A 2 9.50 39.00 -91.45
CA THR A 2 9.79 37.62 -91.87
C THR A 2 9.89 36.50 -90.82
N SER A 3 8.82 35.71 -90.80
CA SER A 3 8.71 34.30 -90.44
C SER A 3 9.56 33.35 -91.32
N SER A 4 9.91 32.16 -90.80
CA SER A 4 9.82 30.79 -91.40
C SER A 4 10.90 29.81 -90.81
N PRO A 5 10.82 28.46 -90.96
CA PRO A 5 9.83 27.53 -90.37
C PRO A 5 10.37 26.11 -89.97
N LEU A 6 9.46 25.19 -89.54
CA LEU A 6 9.50 23.68 -89.60
C LEU A 6 10.33 22.86 -88.56
N PRO A 7 10.09 21.53 -88.32
CA PRO A 7 8.87 20.69 -88.32
C PRO A 7 8.83 19.64 -87.12
N PRO A 8 8.25 18.40 -87.21
CA PRO A 8 7.20 17.84 -86.34
C PRO A 8 7.66 16.74 -85.32
N PRO A 9 6.77 16.17 -84.48
CA PRO A 9 7.08 15.06 -83.54
C PRO A 9 6.79 13.68 -84.21
N PRO A 10 6.77 12.49 -83.54
CA PRO A 10 7.22 12.02 -82.22
C PRO A 10 8.07 10.72 -82.31
N SER A 11 8.51 10.12 -81.18
CA SER A 11 8.37 8.67 -80.91
C SER A 11 8.98 8.26 -79.57
N VAL A 12 8.16 7.58 -78.77
CA VAL A 12 8.56 6.81 -77.60
C VAL A 12 9.16 5.49 -78.09
N SER A 13 10.36 5.15 -77.63
CA SER A 13 10.86 3.76 -77.66
C SER A 13 11.84 3.51 -76.52
N VAL A 14 11.63 2.36 -75.90
CA VAL A 14 12.29 1.78 -74.72
C VAL A 14 13.71 1.32 -75.07
N PRO A 15 14.65 1.34 -74.12
CA PRO A 15 15.65 0.28 -74.05
C PRO A 15 15.60 -0.49 -72.74
N GLN A 16 15.63 -1.81 -72.86
CA GLN A 16 15.82 -2.78 -71.80
C GLN A 16 17.30 -2.91 -71.41
N SER A 17 17.48 -3.25 -70.12
CA SER A 17 18.57 -3.99 -69.47
C SER A 17 19.99 -3.42 -69.48
N THR A 18 20.53 -3.12 -68.30
CA THR A 18 21.31 -4.05 -67.46
C THR A 18 21.80 -3.29 -66.21
N GLY A 19 21.79 -3.93 -65.04
CA GLY A 19 22.45 -3.40 -63.83
C GLY A 19 21.66 -3.56 -62.53
N GLU A 20 21.75 -4.76 -61.95
CA GLU A 20 21.64 -5.11 -60.52
C GLU A 20 20.82 -4.22 -59.57
N SER A 21 19.59 -4.68 -59.28
CA SER A 21 18.82 -4.31 -58.11
C SER A 21 19.12 -5.26 -56.94
N LEU A 22 19.89 -4.77 -55.97
CA LEU A 22 19.99 -5.35 -54.62
C LEU A 22 18.68 -5.07 -53.87
N LEU A 23 17.73 -6.01 -53.97
CA LEU A 23 16.57 -6.09 -53.08
C LEU A 23 17.04 -6.61 -51.72
N MET A 24 17.11 -5.73 -50.72
CA MET A 24 17.20 -6.11 -49.32
C MET A 24 15.77 -6.35 -48.81
N GLU A 25 15.37 -7.62 -48.78
CA GLU A 25 14.17 -8.12 -48.11
C GLU A 25 14.23 -7.80 -46.60
N PRO A 26 13.12 -7.45 -45.94
CA PRO A 26 13.10 -7.29 -44.49
C PRO A 26 13.14 -8.68 -43.86
N GLN A 27 14.31 -9.13 -43.43
CA GLN A 27 14.42 -10.28 -42.55
C GLN A 27 13.77 -9.94 -41.20
N ALA A 28 12.50 -10.33 -41.05
CA ALA A 28 11.89 -10.47 -39.75
C ALA A 28 12.77 -11.44 -38.94
N ALA A 29 13.46 -10.92 -37.93
CA ALA A 29 14.19 -11.72 -36.97
C ALA A 29 13.17 -12.58 -36.21
N VAL A 30 12.91 -13.78 -36.72
CA VAL A 30 12.12 -14.79 -36.02
C VAL A 30 12.96 -15.20 -34.83
N LEU A 31 12.67 -14.62 -33.66
CA LEU A 31 13.20 -15.14 -32.40
C LEU A 31 12.85 -16.64 -32.36
N PRO A 32 13.82 -17.54 -32.14
CA PRO A 32 13.53 -18.96 -32.10
C PRO A 32 12.47 -19.19 -31.04
N TRP A 33 11.37 -19.88 -31.36
CA TRP A 33 10.22 -20.04 -30.47
C TRP A 33 10.60 -20.46 -29.04
N LYS A 34 11.72 -21.18 -28.90
CA LYS A 34 12.38 -21.56 -27.63
C LYS A 34 12.72 -20.35 -26.75
N HIS A 35 13.24 -19.26 -27.32
CA HIS A 35 13.54 -18.01 -26.59
C HIS A 35 12.27 -17.30 -26.15
N CYS A 36 11.19 -17.33 -26.97
CA CYS A 36 9.89 -16.80 -26.57
C CYS A 36 9.28 -17.60 -25.41
N ILE A 37 9.48 -18.93 -25.36
CA ILE A 37 9.07 -19.76 -24.21
C ILE A 37 9.87 -19.38 -22.96
N HIS A 38 11.19 -19.25 -23.06
CA HIS A 38 12.01 -18.90 -21.90
C HIS A 38 11.69 -17.49 -21.37
N LEU A 39 11.48 -16.51 -22.26
CA LEU A 39 11.05 -15.16 -21.88
C LEU A 39 9.65 -15.16 -21.24
N THR A 40 8.71 -15.90 -21.80
CA THR A 40 7.36 -16.00 -21.21
C THR A 40 7.38 -16.74 -19.88
N LEU A 41 8.20 -17.79 -19.71
CA LEU A 41 8.36 -18.46 -18.41
C LEU A 41 8.98 -17.52 -17.36
N MET A 42 10.00 -16.75 -17.75
CA MET A 42 10.63 -15.75 -16.88
C MET A 42 9.65 -14.64 -16.49
N LEU A 43 8.89 -14.10 -17.45
CA LEU A 43 7.85 -13.10 -17.20
C LEU A 43 6.74 -13.64 -16.29
N VAL A 44 6.34 -14.91 -16.44
CA VAL A 44 5.38 -15.57 -15.55
C VAL A 44 5.94 -15.76 -14.15
N GLN A 45 7.23 -16.09 -14.01
CA GLN A 45 7.89 -16.21 -12.71
C GLN A 45 8.07 -14.85 -12.00
N LEU A 46 8.30 -13.77 -12.77
CA LEU A 46 8.43 -12.40 -12.26
C LEU A 46 7.09 -11.71 -11.96
N SER A 47 5.97 -12.23 -12.47
CA SER A 47 4.62 -11.67 -12.28
C SER A 47 3.78 -12.41 -11.22
N LEU A 48 4.34 -13.46 -10.60
CA LEU A 48 3.74 -14.05 -9.41
C LEU A 48 3.95 -13.10 -8.22
N PRO A 49 2.90 -12.52 -7.63
CA PRO A 49 3.05 -11.75 -6.41
C PRO A 49 3.68 -12.66 -5.34
N GLU A 50 4.76 -12.20 -4.71
CA GLU A 50 5.27 -12.82 -3.48
C GLU A 50 4.21 -12.66 -2.39
N ALA A 51 3.26 -13.60 -2.35
CA ALA A 51 2.43 -13.79 -1.19
C ALA A 51 3.35 -14.35 -0.09
N SER A 52 3.86 -13.47 0.77
CA SER A 52 4.73 -13.83 1.89
C SER A 52 4.05 -14.93 2.73
N CYS A 53 4.61 -16.14 2.71
CA CYS A 53 4.10 -17.24 3.52
C CYS A 53 4.27 -16.93 5.00
N ARG A 54 3.15 -16.83 5.73
CA ARG A 54 3.12 -16.54 7.18
C ARG A 54 2.40 -17.64 7.96
N ILE A 55 2.83 -18.89 7.81
CA ILE A 55 2.19 -20.02 8.49
C ILE A 55 2.18 -19.92 10.03
N LEU A 56 3.15 -19.21 10.60
CA LEU A 56 3.23 -18.93 12.04
C LEU A 56 2.01 -18.19 12.62
N ARG A 57 1.12 -17.63 11.79
CA ARG A 57 -0.17 -17.09 12.25
C ARG A 57 -1.21 -18.19 12.52
N SER A 58 -1.12 -19.32 11.82
CA SER A 58 -2.03 -20.47 11.98
C SER A 58 -1.75 -21.28 13.25
N THR A 59 -0.51 -21.27 13.76
CA THR A 59 -0.09 -22.00 14.97
C THR A 59 -0.68 -21.41 16.27
N GLY A 60 -1.13 -20.15 16.27
CA GLY A 60 -1.77 -19.52 17.43
C GLY A 60 -3.07 -20.19 17.90
N ALA A 61 -3.75 -20.93 17.02
CA ALA A 61 -4.95 -21.70 17.35
C ALA A 61 -4.65 -23.09 17.95
N GLY A 62 -3.45 -23.65 17.72
CA GLY A 62 -3.04 -24.99 18.17
C GLY A 62 -2.10 -25.00 19.37
N GLY A 63 -1.26 -23.97 19.54
CA GLY A 63 -0.22 -23.92 20.59
C GLY A 63 -0.74 -23.92 22.03
N GLY A 64 -2.03 -23.61 22.24
CA GLY A 64 -2.67 -23.71 23.56
C GLY A 64 -2.94 -25.14 24.03
N ALA A 65 -2.85 -26.14 23.13
CA ALA A 65 -3.10 -27.54 23.48
C ALA A 65 -1.82 -28.37 23.69
N THR A 66 -0.67 -27.93 23.17
CA THR A 66 0.59 -28.68 23.23
C THR A 66 1.54 -28.22 24.35
N ALA A 67 1.36 -27.02 24.91
CA ALA A 67 2.20 -26.50 25.99
C ALA A 67 1.73 -26.88 27.42
N ALA A 68 0.54 -27.45 27.57
CA ALA A 68 0.01 -27.88 28.87
C ALA A 68 0.41 -29.33 29.20
N GLY A 69 1.70 -29.56 29.42
CA GLY A 69 2.25 -30.82 29.96
C GLY A 69 1.91 -31.06 31.44
N GLY A 70 0.82 -30.51 31.96
CA GLY A 70 0.42 -30.70 33.34
C GLY A 70 -0.91 -30.01 33.65
N GLY A 71 -1.99 -30.80 33.74
CA GLY A 71 -3.26 -30.34 34.31
C GLY A 71 -4.37 -30.03 33.30
N ALA A 72 -4.69 -30.96 32.39
CA ALA A 72 -5.92 -30.91 31.61
C ALA A 72 -7.05 -31.68 32.31
N THR A 73 -7.64 -31.09 33.35
CA THR A 73 -8.98 -31.49 33.79
C THR A 73 -10.01 -30.57 33.13
N ALA A 74 -10.84 -31.16 32.25
CA ALA A 74 -12.10 -30.63 31.72
C ALA A 74 -12.10 -29.65 30.52
N ALA A 75 -11.27 -29.87 29.50
CA ALA A 75 -11.64 -29.53 28.12
C ALA A 75 -11.69 -30.83 27.30
N GLY A 76 -12.87 -31.44 27.20
CA GLY A 76 -13.05 -32.77 26.62
C GLY A 76 -12.52 -32.89 25.18
N ALA A 77 -12.30 -34.13 24.73
CA ALA A 77 -11.76 -34.49 23.41
C ALA A 77 -12.36 -33.71 22.22
N GLY A 78 -13.61 -33.27 22.32
CA GLY A 78 -14.27 -32.41 21.30
C GLY A 78 -13.62 -31.03 21.09
N GLY A 79 -13.04 -30.42 22.13
CA GLY A 79 -12.34 -29.13 22.03
C GLY A 79 -10.97 -29.25 21.36
N TYR A 80 -10.31 -30.39 21.53
CA TYR A 80 -9.04 -30.68 20.86
C TYR A 80 -9.26 -30.90 19.35
N CYS A 81 -10.27 -31.70 18.98
CA CYS A 81 -10.61 -31.92 17.58
C CYS A 81 -11.17 -30.68 16.87
N SER A 82 -11.86 -29.77 17.56
CA SER A 82 -12.28 -28.50 16.97
C SER A 82 -11.10 -27.56 16.72
N ALA A 83 -10.10 -27.54 17.61
CA ALA A 83 -8.87 -26.78 17.42
C ALA A 83 -8.02 -27.29 16.25
N LEU A 84 -7.82 -28.62 16.13
CA LEU A 84 -7.11 -29.21 14.99
C LEU A 84 -7.81 -28.93 13.65
N ARG A 85 -9.15 -28.93 13.62
CA ARG A 85 -9.91 -28.55 12.42
C ARG A 85 -9.76 -27.06 12.08
N SER A 86 -9.76 -26.17 13.08
CA SER A 86 -9.48 -24.75 12.85
C SER A 86 -8.08 -24.55 12.27
N TYR A 87 -7.10 -25.28 12.79
CA TYR A 87 -5.73 -25.21 12.30
C TYR A 87 -5.63 -25.74 10.86
N ALA A 88 -6.24 -26.88 10.56
CA ALA A 88 -6.32 -27.44 9.20
C ALA A 88 -7.00 -26.50 8.20
N MET A 89 -8.07 -25.80 8.61
CA MET A 89 -8.76 -24.84 7.74
C MET A 89 -7.88 -23.61 7.47
N CYS A 90 -7.18 -23.12 8.50
CA CYS A 90 -6.29 -21.97 8.39
C CYS A 90 -5.11 -22.26 7.45
N THR A 91 -4.43 -23.40 7.61
CA THR A 91 -3.32 -23.78 6.71
C THR A 91 -3.79 -23.95 5.27
N ARG A 92 -4.94 -24.58 5.03
CA ARG A 92 -5.51 -24.71 3.67
C ARG A 92 -5.72 -23.38 2.95
N ARG A 93 -6.13 -22.31 3.66
CA ARG A 93 -6.27 -20.98 3.03
C ARG A 93 -4.93 -20.40 2.57
N MET A 94 -3.84 -20.77 3.24
CA MET A 94 -2.50 -20.31 2.93
C MET A 94 -1.79 -21.14 1.84
N ALA A 95 -2.41 -22.22 1.35
CA ALA A 95 -1.80 -23.17 0.42
C ALA A 95 -1.24 -22.53 -0.87
N ARG A 96 -1.86 -21.45 -1.36
CA ARG A 96 -1.41 -20.74 -2.57
C ARG A 96 -0.15 -19.90 -2.31
N ALA A 97 -0.11 -19.22 -1.17
CA ALA A 97 1.01 -18.37 -0.75
C ALA A 97 2.22 -19.18 -0.25
N CYS A 98 1.98 -20.38 0.31
CA CYS A 98 2.98 -21.20 0.97
C CYS A 98 3.44 -22.42 0.15
N ARG A 99 3.26 -22.44 -1.18
CA ARG A 99 3.55 -23.62 -2.03
C ARG A 99 4.98 -24.15 -1.87
N GLY A 100 5.97 -23.27 -1.70
CA GLY A 100 7.39 -23.60 -1.56
C GLY A 100 7.94 -23.56 -0.14
N ASP A 101 7.08 -23.39 0.88
CA ASP A 101 7.53 -23.24 2.27
C ASP A 101 7.59 -24.59 2.99
N LEU A 102 8.76 -24.96 3.51
CA LEU A 102 8.97 -26.24 4.19
C LEU A 102 8.21 -26.32 5.53
N ALA A 103 8.10 -25.21 6.27
CA ALA A 103 7.36 -25.17 7.52
C ALA A 103 5.86 -25.36 7.27
N TYR A 104 5.35 -24.90 6.13
CA TYR A 104 4.00 -25.17 5.66
C TYR A 104 3.71 -26.64 5.48
N HIS A 105 4.51 -27.34 4.68
CA HIS A 105 4.31 -28.77 4.44
C HIS A 105 4.49 -29.59 5.71
N SER A 106 5.46 -29.21 6.56
CA SER A 106 5.67 -29.83 7.87
C SER A 106 4.46 -29.69 8.79
N ALA A 107 3.84 -28.50 8.84
CA ALA A 107 2.66 -28.25 9.65
C ALA A 107 1.42 -28.96 9.11
N VAL A 108 1.21 -28.98 7.79
CA VAL A 108 0.08 -29.70 7.16
C VAL A 108 0.16 -31.19 7.52
N GLN A 109 1.33 -31.81 7.38
CA GLN A 109 1.55 -33.20 7.76
C GLN A 109 1.31 -33.42 9.26
N GLY A 110 1.88 -32.58 10.12
CA GLY A 110 1.69 -32.70 11.57
C GLY A 110 0.22 -32.57 12.01
N ILE A 111 -0.57 -31.73 11.35
CA ILE A 111 -2.01 -31.62 11.62
C ILE A 111 -2.74 -32.91 11.22
N GLU A 112 -2.40 -33.50 10.07
CA GLU A 112 -3.00 -34.76 9.62
C GLU A 112 -2.69 -35.91 10.56
N ASP A 113 -1.44 -36.02 11.03
CA ASP A 113 -1.01 -37.03 11.99
C ASP A 113 -1.76 -36.87 13.33
N LEU A 114 -1.90 -35.64 13.83
CA LEU A 114 -2.64 -35.36 15.06
C LEU A 114 -4.14 -35.67 14.94
N LEU A 115 -4.75 -35.39 13.78
CA LEU A 115 -6.15 -35.76 13.52
C LEU A 115 -6.34 -37.28 13.55
N ILE A 116 -5.40 -38.04 13.01
CA ILE A 116 -5.43 -39.52 13.01
C ILE A 116 -5.20 -40.05 14.42
N GLN A 117 -4.14 -39.59 15.09
CA GLN A 117 -3.73 -40.04 16.43
C GLN A 117 -4.86 -39.88 17.45
N HIS A 118 -5.61 -38.77 17.37
CA HIS A 118 -6.70 -38.46 18.29
C HIS A 118 -8.09 -38.82 17.75
N ARG A 119 -8.17 -39.56 16.64
CA ARG A 119 -9.42 -40.01 16.00
C ARG A 119 -10.42 -38.87 15.78
N CYS A 120 -9.91 -37.70 15.38
CA CYS A 120 -10.71 -36.52 15.15
C CYS A 120 -11.38 -36.58 13.76
N PRO A 121 -12.71 -36.40 13.65
CA PRO A 121 -13.36 -36.30 12.35
C PRO A 121 -12.85 -35.07 11.59
N ARG A 122 -12.56 -35.22 10.29
CA ARG A 122 -12.08 -34.13 9.44
C ARG A 122 -13.13 -33.02 9.24
N ALA A 123 -14.42 -33.35 9.39
CA ALA A 123 -15.53 -32.43 9.23
C ALA A 123 -16.20 -32.09 10.58
N GLY A 124 -16.85 -30.93 10.65
CA GLY A 124 -17.67 -30.47 11.77
C GLY A 124 -17.17 -29.15 12.39
N PRO A 125 -17.63 -28.78 13.61
CA PRO A 125 -17.43 -27.44 14.14
C PRO A 125 -15.96 -27.10 14.39
N THR A 126 -15.49 -25.99 13.82
CA THR A 126 -14.21 -25.37 14.17
C THR A 126 -14.31 -24.69 15.53
N ALA A 127 -13.19 -24.56 16.24
CA ALA A 127 -13.18 -23.84 17.50
C ALA A 127 -13.72 -22.41 17.28
N LEU A 128 -14.71 -22.03 18.10
CA LEU A 128 -15.19 -20.65 18.15
C LEU A 128 -14.00 -19.73 18.46
N PRO A 129 -13.90 -18.55 17.82
CA PRO A 129 -12.93 -17.54 18.21
C PRO A 129 -13.06 -17.34 19.72
N ARG A 130 -11.99 -17.60 20.47
CA ARG A 130 -12.02 -17.37 21.91
C ARG A 130 -12.29 -15.88 22.10
N PRO A 131 -13.38 -15.47 22.78
CA PRO A 131 -13.52 -14.07 23.14
C PRO A 131 -12.24 -13.69 23.92
N PRO A 132 -11.65 -12.51 23.66
CA PRO A 132 -10.46 -12.08 24.38
C PRO A 132 -10.73 -12.24 25.87
N PRO A 133 -9.76 -12.78 26.65
CA PRO A 133 -10.00 -13.11 28.04
C PRO A 133 -10.58 -11.88 28.74
N GLN A 134 -11.83 -12.00 29.20
CA GLN A 134 -12.46 -11.07 30.11
C GLN A 134 -11.82 -11.28 31.48
N GLY A 135 -10.53 -10.95 31.59
CA GLY A 135 -9.97 -10.64 32.90
C GLY A 135 -10.76 -9.47 33.48
N THR A 136 -10.76 -9.32 34.80
CA THR A 136 -11.15 -8.06 35.44
C THR A 136 -10.25 -6.96 34.90
N LEU A 137 -10.65 -6.38 33.76
CA LEU A 137 -9.85 -5.40 33.04
C LEU A 137 -9.74 -4.21 34.00
N SER A 138 -8.53 -3.82 34.38
CA SER A 138 -8.27 -2.60 35.17
C SER A 138 -8.81 -1.35 34.43
N GLY A 139 -9.00 -0.22 35.13
CA GLY A 139 -9.33 1.07 34.51
C GLY A 139 -8.35 1.46 33.38
N ASP A 140 -7.10 1.01 33.52
CA ASP A 140 -6.01 1.23 32.56
C ASP A 140 -6.15 0.44 31.26
N ALA A 141 -7.07 -0.54 31.19
CA ALA A 141 -7.26 -1.38 30.02
C ALA A 141 -7.78 -0.61 28.79
N CYS A 142 -8.46 0.52 29.00
CA CYS A 142 -8.95 1.40 27.94
C CYS A 142 -7.97 2.52 27.59
N HIS A 143 -6.73 2.45 28.07
CA HIS A 143 -5.65 3.34 27.70
C HIS A 143 -4.44 2.51 27.22
N TYR A 144 -4.22 2.49 25.91
CA TYR A 144 -3.26 1.58 25.27
C TYR A 144 -1.85 1.70 25.85
N GLU A 145 -1.33 2.92 25.98
CA GLU A 145 0.03 3.17 26.50
C GLU A 145 0.20 2.63 27.91
N ARG A 146 -0.80 2.83 28.77
CA ARG A 146 -0.74 2.45 30.19
C ARG A 146 -0.90 0.94 30.36
N SER A 147 -1.78 0.35 29.56
CA SER A 147 -1.95 -1.10 29.46
C SER A 147 -0.68 -1.78 28.95
N LEU A 148 -0.04 -1.25 27.89
CA LEU A 148 1.19 -1.80 27.34
C LEU A 148 2.35 -1.68 28.32
N PHE A 149 2.54 -0.50 28.92
CA PHE A 149 3.60 -0.27 29.89
C PHE A 149 3.45 -1.18 31.11
N SER A 150 2.22 -1.36 31.61
CA SER A 150 1.97 -2.26 32.74
C SER A 150 2.25 -3.74 32.40
N ARG A 151 2.07 -4.15 31.15
CA ARG A 151 2.29 -5.54 30.70
C ARG A 151 3.74 -5.83 30.31
N GLU A 152 4.40 -4.88 29.66
CA GLU A 152 5.69 -5.10 28.98
C GLU A 152 6.81 -4.18 29.46
N GLY A 153 6.52 -3.20 30.34
CA GLY A 153 7.53 -2.27 30.86
C GLY A 153 8.14 -1.32 29.82
N ARG A 154 7.54 -1.22 28.63
CA ARG A 154 8.06 -0.43 27.50
C ARG A 154 7.00 0.49 26.91
N ALA A 155 7.46 1.62 26.37
CA ALA A 155 6.63 2.52 25.58
C ALA A 155 6.36 1.93 24.18
N PRO A 156 5.20 2.21 23.57
CA PRO A 156 4.92 1.75 22.23
C PRO A 156 5.76 2.44 21.16
N GLU A 157 6.15 1.69 20.14
CA GLU A 157 6.66 2.23 18.89
C GLU A 157 5.50 2.74 18.04
N TYR A 158 5.49 4.03 17.70
CA TYR A 158 4.50 4.65 16.85
C TYR A 158 4.95 4.72 15.40
N LEU A 159 4.02 4.42 14.50
CA LEU A 159 4.17 4.55 13.07
C LEU A 159 3.22 5.64 12.54
N HIS A 160 3.56 6.23 11.40
CA HIS A 160 2.79 7.28 10.77
C HIS A 160 2.41 6.92 9.33
N CYS A 161 1.14 7.13 8.97
CA CYS A 161 0.66 7.08 7.60
C CYS A 161 0.05 8.44 7.23
N GLY A 162 0.26 8.88 5.99
CA GLY A 162 -0.36 10.10 5.45
C GLY A 162 -0.91 9.86 4.05
N VAL A 163 -2.11 10.36 3.77
CA VAL A 163 -2.75 10.33 2.44
C VAL A 163 -3.32 11.71 2.13
N PHE A 164 -2.83 12.38 1.08
CA PHE A 164 -3.16 13.78 0.79
C PHE A 164 -2.91 14.12 -0.69
N GLY A 165 -3.41 15.27 -1.16
CA GLY A 165 -3.20 15.72 -2.56
C GLY A 165 -3.79 14.74 -3.58
N ASP A 166 -3.15 14.61 -4.74
CA ASP A 166 -3.45 13.57 -5.73
C ASP A 166 -2.86 12.22 -5.28
N PRO A 167 -3.66 11.34 -4.63
CA PRO A 167 -3.33 10.75 -3.34
C PRO A 167 -1.87 10.33 -3.27
N HIS A 168 -1.08 11.19 -2.64
CA HIS A 168 0.24 10.91 -2.16
C HIS A 168 0.11 10.09 -0.88
N VAL A 169 0.59 8.85 -0.93
CA VAL A 169 0.54 7.89 0.17
C VAL A 169 1.92 7.75 0.78
N ARG A 170 2.07 8.19 2.03
CA ARG A 170 3.14 7.76 2.93
C ARG A 170 2.64 6.60 3.77
N THR A 171 3.22 5.41 3.60
CA THR A 171 2.83 4.21 4.36
C THR A 171 3.44 4.22 5.76
N PHE A 172 2.94 3.35 6.65
CA PHE A 172 3.53 3.07 7.97
C PHE A 172 4.98 2.56 7.89
N GLY A 173 5.37 2.00 6.76
CA GLY A 173 6.72 1.56 6.46
C GLY A 173 7.60 2.63 5.81
N ASP A 174 7.20 3.90 5.89
CA ASP A 174 7.93 5.06 5.34
C ASP A 174 8.18 4.98 3.81
N ARG A 175 7.33 4.25 3.08
CA ARG A 175 7.31 4.29 1.61
C ARG A 175 6.41 5.44 1.15
N PHE A 176 6.84 6.16 0.13
CA PHE A 176 6.07 7.25 -0.48
C PHE A 176 5.71 6.90 -1.92
N GLN A 177 4.44 7.11 -2.29
CA GLN A 177 3.93 6.83 -3.63
C GLN A 177 2.86 7.86 -4.02
N THR A 178 2.78 8.21 -5.30
CA THR A 178 1.64 8.95 -5.86
C THR A 178 0.75 7.96 -6.58
N CYS A 179 -0.55 7.99 -6.30
CA CYS A 179 -1.46 6.95 -6.73
C CYS A 179 -2.60 7.52 -7.59
N ALA A 180 -3.00 6.80 -8.64
CA ALA A 180 -4.16 7.10 -9.49
C ALA A 180 -5.43 6.36 -9.04
N VAL A 181 -5.62 6.22 -7.72
CA VAL A 181 -6.65 5.37 -7.13
C VAL A 181 -8.02 6.06 -7.14
N GLN A 182 -8.84 5.75 -8.14
CA GLN A 182 -10.21 6.27 -8.24
C GLN A 182 -11.21 5.41 -7.46
N GLY A 183 -12.23 6.04 -6.87
CA GLY A 183 -13.28 5.35 -6.12
C GLY A 183 -12.90 5.11 -4.67
N ALA A 184 -13.53 4.12 -4.04
CA ALA A 184 -13.35 3.82 -2.62
C ALA A 184 -12.21 2.82 -2.41
N TRP A 185 -11.20 3.22 -1.62
CA TRP A 185 -10.04 2.40 -1.30
C TRP A 185 -9.85 2.27 0.22
N PRO A 186 -9.56 1.06 0.72
CA PRO A 186 -9.22 0.84 2.12
C PRO A 186 -7.82 1.40 2.41
N LEU A 187 -7.75 2.41 3.27
CA LEU A 187 -6.47 2.92 3.77
C LEU A 187 -5.93 2.04 4.89
N ILE A 188 -6.81 1.63 5.81
CA ILE A 188 -6.51 0.76 6.95
C ILE A 188 -7.68 -0.21 7.10
N ASP A 189 -7.40 -1.50 7.20
CA ASP A 189 -8.38 -2.51 7.58
C ASP A 189 -7.71 -3.55 8.50
N ASN A 190 -7.86 -3.34 9.81
CA ASN A 190 -7.26 -4.19 10.84
C ASN A 190 -8.29 -4.60 11.90
N GLU A 191 -7.90 -5.33 12.95
CA GLU A 191 -8.86 -5.80 13.97
C GLU A 191 -9.58 -4.67 14.75
N TYR A 192 -9.04 -3.44 14.71
CA TYR A 192 -9.47 -2.33 15.57
C TYR A 192 -10.24 -1.25 14.82
N LEU A 193 -9.86 -0.95 13.59
CA LEU A 193 -10.40 0.15 12.83
C LEU A 193 -10.40 -0.12 11.33
N TYR A 194 -11.37 0.46 10.64
CA TYR A 194 -11.47 0.47 9.19
C TYR A 194 -11.49 1.92 8.71
N VAL A 195 -10.58 2.29 7.82
CA VAL A 195 -10.55 3.59 7.16
C VAL A 195 -10.69 3.40 5.67
N GLN A 196 -11.66 4.07 5.08
CA GLN A 196 -11.88 4.13 3.66
C GLN A 196 -11.76 5.57 3.19
N ALA A 197 -11.01 5.80 2.12
CA ALA A 197 -11.00 7.06 1.41
C ALA A 197 -11.66 6.87 0.05
N THR A 198 -12.43 7.85 -0.39
CA THR A 198 -12.99 7.90 -1.75
C THR A 198 -12.30 9.02 -2.51
N SER A 199 -11.72 8.70 -3.66
CA SER A 199 -11.14 9.68 -4.57
C SER A 199 -12.01 9.86 -5.80
N ALA A 200 -12.15 11.10 -6.27
CA ALA A 200 -12.81 11.44 -7.51
C ALA A 200 -11.83 12.15 -8.45
N PRO A 201 -12.03 12.09 -9.79
CA PRO A 201 -11.18 12.81 -10.73
C PRO A 201 -11.09 14.30 -10.37
N ALA A 202 -9.87 14.82 -10.29
CA ALA A 202 -9.65 16.24 -10.10
C ALA A 202 -10.02 17.01 -11.39
N ARG A 203 -10.47 18.26 -11.26
CA ARG A 203 -10.74 19.11 -12.41
C ARG A 203 -9.41 19.43 -13.11
N GLY A 204 -9.13 18.84 -14.26
CA GLY A 204 -7.95 19.20 -15.07
C GLY A 204 -7.19 18.06 -15.77
N GLY A 205 -7.51 16.77 -15.54
CA GLY A 205 -6.82 15.68 -16.24
C GLY A 205 -7.44 14.30 -16.01
N SER A 206 -7.14 13.34 -16.89
CA SER A 206 -7.71 11.97 -16.83
C SER A 206 -7.15 11.09 -15.71
N HIS A 207 -6.01 11.47 -15.11
CA HIS A 207 -5.27 10.64 -14.15
C HIS A 207 -5.11 11.25 -12.75
N THR A 208 -5.46 12.52 -12.57
CA THR A 208 -5.43 13.24 -11.30
C THR A 208 -6.70 12.94 -10.51
N THR A 209 -6.59 12.63 -9.22
CA THR A 209 -7.73 12.31 -8.36
C THR A 209 -7.59 12.97 -7.00
N ALA A 210 -8.62 13.67 -6.51
CA ALA A 210 -8.60 14.24 -5.16
C ALA A 210 -9.43 13.38 -4.20
N LEU A 211 -9.02 13.30 -2.93
CA LEU A 211 -9.86 12.67 -1.90
C LEU A 211 -11.07 13.56 -1.63
N THR A 212 -12.27 13.00 -1.76
CA THR A 212 -13.53 13.73 -1.57
C THR A 212 -14.32 13.28 -0.35
N LYS A 213 -14.06 12.07 0.13
CA LYS A 213 -14.71 11.51 1.33
C LYS A 213 -13.77 10.62 2.11
N ILE A 214 -13.81 10.76 3.44
CA ILE A 214 -13.12 9.88 4.39
C ILE A 214 -14.16 9.28 5.33
N THR A 215 -14.14 7.96 5.47
CA THR A 215 -15.00 7.21 6.38
C THR A 215 -14.12 6.40 7.32
N ILE A 216 -14.32 6.56 8.63
CA ILE A 216 -13.57 5.85 9.67
C ILE A 216 -14.57 5.12 10.56
N ILE A 217 -14.40 3.80 10.67
CA ILE A 217 -15.16 2.94 11.56
C ILE A 217 -14.23 2.47 12.68
N PHE A 218 -14.51 2.90 13.90
CA PHE A 218 -13.89 2.35 15.09
C PHE A 218 -14.68 1.09 15.49
N LYS A 219 -14.04 -0.08 15.41
CA LYS A 219 -14.68 -1.37 15.74
C LYS A 219 -14.89 -1.44 17.26
N ASN A 220 -15.87 -2.22 17.71
CA ASN A 220 -16.07 -2.41 19.15
C ASN A 220 -14.79 -2.99 19.79
N TRP A 221 -14.46 -2.57 21.00
CA TRP A 221 -13.25 -3.05 21.66
C TRP A 221 -13.42 -3.17 23.18
N ARG A 222 -13.24 -4.38 23.71
CA ARG A 222 -13.05 -4.72 25.15
C ARG A 222 -13.89 -3.90 26.15
N GLN A 223 -15.14 -3.60 25.80
CA GLN A 223 -16.02 -2.74 26.60
C GLN A 223 -15.49 -1.30 26.82
N CYS A 224 -14.54 -0.81 26.03
CA CYS A 224 -14.03 0.56 26.07
C CYS A 224 -14.85 1.50 25.18
N ILE A 225 -15.28 1.00 24.02
CA ILE A 225 -16.19 1.67 23.10
C ILE A 225 -17.14 0.67 22.47
N ASP A 226 -18.33 1.16 22.10
CA ASP A 226 -19.15 0.53 21.07
C ASP A 226 -18.63 0.97 19.69
N GLN A 227 -19.13 0.35 18.61
CA GLN A 227 -18.73 0.74 17.27
C GLN A 227 -19.11 2.21 17.00
N GLN A 228 -18.15 3.01 16.52
CA GLN A 228 -18.36 4.41 16.20
C GLN A 228 -18.03 4.71 14.74
N LEU A 229 -18.86 5.52 14.08
CA LEU A 229 -18.66 5.98 12.70
C LEU A 229 -18.28 7.46 12.69
N TYR A 230 -17.21 7.80 11.96
CA TYR A 230 -16.87 9.16 11.58
C TYR A 230 -16.87 9.26 10.06
N GLN A 231 -17.42 10.34 9.51
CA GLN A 231 -17.42 10.63 8.09
C GLN A 231 -17.13 12.11 7.87
N ALA A 232 -16.29 12.40 6.89
CA ALA A 232 -16.01 13.75 6.42
C ALA A 232 -16.10 13.78 4.90
N GLU A 233 -16.64 14.86 4.37
CA GLU A 233 -16.75 15.14 2.94
C GLU A 233 -16.16 16.54 2.65
N LEU A 234 -16.01 16.88 1.38
CA LEU A 234 -15.61 18.24 1.02
C LEU A 234 -16.63 19.25 1.57
N ASP A 235 -16.09 20.31 2.15
CA ASP A 235 -16.79 21.41 2.79
C ASP A 235 -17.55 21.02 4.08
N ASP A 236 -17.43 19.77 4.52
CA ASP A 236 -17.97 19.23 5.78
C ASP A 236 -16.98 18.26 6.46
N VAL A 237 -16.05 18.82 7.23
CA VAL A 237 -15.21 18.07 8.18
C VAL A 237 -15.74 18.29 9.60
N PRO A 238 -16.63 17.41 10.10
CA PRO A 238 -17.32 17.62 11.36
C PRO A 238 -16.40 17.39 12.56
N ALA A 239 -16.69 18.10 13.65
CA ALA A 239 -16.08 17.89 14.96
C ALA A 239 -16.90 16.93 15.84
N ALA A 240 -17.63 16.01 15.21
CA ALA A 240 -18.52 15.05 15.83
C ALA A 240 -18.50 13.74 15.02
N PHE A 241 -18.93 12.65 15.66
CA PHE A 241 -19.23 11.38 14.99
C PHE A 241 -20.56 11.45 14.26
N ALA A 242 -20.87 10.44 13.44
CA ALA A 242 -22.09 10.41 12.63
C ALA A 242 -23.40 10.42 13.45
N ASP A 243 -23.34 10.04 14.72
CA ASP A 243 -24.45 10.11 15.68
C ASP A 243 -24.54 11.47 16.40
N GLY A 244 -23.69 12.44 16.05
CA GLY A 244 -23.61 13.76 16.67
C GLY A 244 -22.81 13.81 17.98
N SER A 245 -22.30 12.68 18.48
CA SER A 245 -21.49 12.65 19.68
C SER A 245 -20.08 13.19 19.43
N VAL A 246 -19.46 13.82 20.43
CA VAL A 246 -18.06 14.31 20.35
C VAL A 246 -17.07 13.39 21.07
N ALA A 247 -17.59 12.39 21.77
CA ALA A 247 -16.82 11.42 22.51
C ALA A 247 -17.63 10.14 22.71
N SER A 248 -16.94 9.01 22.88
CA SER A 248 -17.58 7.75 23.26
C SER A 248 -18.27 7.89 24.62
N SER A 249 -19.19 6.95 24.88
CA SER A 249 -19.71 6.73 26.22
C SER A 249 -18.56 6.64 27.23
N GLU A 250 -18.78 7.25 28.40
CA GLU A 250 -17.82 7.18 29.47
C GLU A 250 -17.82 5.78 30.07
N ARG A 251 -16.65 5.15 30.08
CA ARG A 251 -16.50 3.81 30.62
C ARG A 251 -15.31 3.82 31.57
N ARG A 252 -15.56 3.47 32.83
CA ARG A 252 -14.54 3.45 33.91
C ARG A 252 -13.88 4.82 34.11
N GLY A 253 -14.69 5.87 34.10
CA GLY A 253 -14.25 7.26 34.35
C GLY A 253 -13.48 7.90 33.20
N HIS A 254 -13.41 7.26 32.02
CA HIS A 254 -12.63 7.75 30.89
C HIS A 254 -13.43 7.66 29.59
N ARG A 255 -13.28 8.69 28.74
CA ARG A 255 -13.78 8.70 27.36
C ARG A 255 -12.64 8.31 26.45
N SER A 256 -12.65 7.06 26.01
CA SER A 256 -11.49 6.48 25.33
C SER A 256 -11.40 6.84 23.85
N LEU A 257 -12.46 7.42 23.27
CA LEU A 257 -12.52 7.95 21.92
C LEU A 257 -13.12 9.37 21.95
N THR A 258 -12.46 10.34 21.33
CA THR A 258 -12.89 11.74 21.30
C THR A 258 -12.57 12.38 19.96
N VAL A 259 -13.39 13.34 19.52
CA VAL A 259 -13.11 14.19 18.35
C VAL A 259 -13.05 15.65 18.78
N ARG A 260 -12.08 16.39 18.23
CA ARG A 260 -11.88 17.83 18.47
C ARG A 260 -11.57 18.52 17.15
N THR A 261 -11.76 19.83 17.08
CA THR A 261 -11.39 20.62 15.91
C THR A 261 -10.60 21.86 16.31
N GLN A 262 -9.70 22.29 15.42
CA GLN A 262 -9.00 23.57 15.48
C GLN A 262 -9.57 24.56 14.44
N SER A 263 -10.22 24.04 13.39
CA SER A 263 -10.88 24.82 12.33
C SER A 263 -12.18 24.12 11.93
N PRO A 264 -13.34 24.56 12.46
CA PRO A 264 -14.63 23.96 12.18
C PRO A 264 -14.90 23.82 10.67
N GLY A 265 -15.42 22.66 10.25
CA GLY A 265 -15.72 22.36 8.85
C GLY A 265 -14.52 22.03 7.97
N ARG A 266 -13.27 22.21 8.46
CA ARG A 266 -12.04 21.91 7.69
C ARG A 266 -11.06 20.98 8.39
N HIS A 267 -11.26 20.71 9.67
CA HIS A 267 -10.34 19.92 10.48
C HIS A 267 -11.06 19.10 11.52
N ALA A 268 -10.59 17.87 11.73
CA ALA A 268 -10.90 17.06 12.89
C ALA A 268 -9.67 16.30 13.37
N GLU A 269 -9.44 16.32 14.67
CA GLU A 269 -8.49 15.46 15.38
C GLU A 269 -9.29 14.44 16.17
N ILE A 270 -9.12 13.16 15.85
CA ILE A 270 -9.81 12.04 16.48
C ILE A 270 -8.79 11.22 17.27
N ARG A 271 -8.98 11.16 18.59
CA ARG A 271 -8.09 10.46 19.52
C ARG A 271 -8.76 9.21 20.04
N ALA A 272 -8.21 8.05 19.71
CA ALA A 272 -8.63 6.72 20.14
C ALA A 272 -7.62 6.13 21.14
N SER A 273 -7.66 6.61 22.38
CA SER A 273 -6.72 6.23 23.45
C SER A 273 -6.71 4.74 23.79
N HIS A 274 -7.85 4.03 23.62
CA HIS A 274 -7.95 2.59 23.85
C HIS A 274 -7.10 1.74 22.90
N ILE A 275 -6.71 2.29 21.74
CA ILE A 275 -5.77 1.70 20.78
C ILE A 275 -4.55 2.58 20.52
N GLY A 276 -4.37 3.66 21.29
CA GLY A 276 -3.25 4.59 21.13
C GLY A 276 -3.21 5.30 19.78
N THR A 277 -4.32 5.38 19.04
CA THR A 277 -4.34 5.92 17.67
C THR A 277 -4.80 7.38 17.67
N LEU A 278 -4.13 8.21 16.88
CA LEU A 278 -4.50 9.58 16.57
C LEU A 278 -4.75 9.69 15.06
N LEU A 279 -5.89 10.22 14.66
CA LEU A 279 -6.22 10.50 13.27
C LEU A 279 -6.49 12.00 13.12
N VAL A 280 -5.96 12.61 12.06
CA VAL A 280 -6.25 13.99 11.69
C VAL A 280 -6.81 13.99 10.28
N VAL A 281 -8.02 14.52 10.14
CA VAL A 281 -8.68 14.76 8.85
C VAL A 281 -8.61 16.25 8.58
N ARG A 282 -8.13 16.63 7.40
CA ARG A 282 -8.04 18.02 6.95
C ARG A 282 -8.59 18.19 5.55
N GLN A 283 -9.26 19.30 5.31
CA GLN A 283 -9.50 19.78 3.96
C GLN A 283 -8.45 20.83 3.59
N SER A 284 -7.80 20.62 2.44
CA SER A 284 -6.87 21.56 1.81
C SER A 284 -7.35 21.86 0.40
N GLY A 285 -7.85 23.08 0.18
CA GLY A 285 -8.51 23.45 -1.07
C GLY A 285 -9.71 22.55 -1.36
N ARG A 286 -9.66 21.82 -2.47
CA ARG A 286 -10.72 20.90 -2.95
C ARG A 286 -10.39 19.42 -2.72
N SER A 287 -9.46 19.12 -1.82
CA SER A 287 -9.12 17.74 -1.42
C SER A 287 -9.17 17.58 0.09
N LEU A 288 -9.57 16.39 0.53
CA LEU A 288 -9.34 15.91 1.89
C LEU A 288 -7.94 15.32 2.01
N GLY A 289 -7.47 15.20 3.24
CA GLY A 289 -6.26 14.50 3.62
C GLY A 289 -6.45 13.81 4.96
N LEU A 290 -5.73 12.72 5.15
CA LEU A 290 -5.72 11.93 6.37
C LEU A 290 -4.28 11.72 6.85
N SER A 291 -4.05 11.99 8.12
CA SER A 291 -2.81 11.68 8.83
C SER A 291 -3.12 10.75 10.00
N VAL A 292 -2.38 9.65 10.14
CA VAL A 292 -2.60 8.65 11.19
C VAL A 292 -1.31 8.41 11.94
N ARG A 293 -1.36 8.47 13.28
CA ARG A 293 -0.33 7.96 14.19
C ARG A 293 -0.90 6.78 14.94
N SER A 294 -0.28 5.60 14.85
CA SER A 294 -0.79 4.41 15.53
C SER A 294 0.36 3.50 15.99
N PRO A 295 0.20 2.77 17.12
CA PRO A 295 1.22 1.82 17.57
C PRO A 295 1.43 0.70 16.56
N ARG A 296 2.68 0.23 16.43
CA ARG A 296 3.04 -0.90 15.57
C ARG A 296 2.15 -2.13 15.78
N GLY A 297 1.91 -2.49 17.04
CA GLY A 297 1.07 -3.65 17.39
C GLY A 297 -0.41 -3.50 17.01
N VAL A 298 -0.89 -2.29 16.72
CA VAL A 298 -2.27 -2.06 16.23
C VAL A 298 -2.31 -2.16 14.72
N VAL A 299 -1.36 -1.54 14.02
CA VAL A 299 -1.35 -1.51 12.54
C VAL A 299 -0.93 -2.84 11.92
N GLU A 300 -0.17 -3.69 12.62
CA GLU A 300 0.28 -5.00 12.11
C GLU A 300 -0.69 -6.16 12.44
N THR A 301 -1.80 -5.87 13.13
CA THR A 301 -2.78 -6.86 13.57
C THR A 301 -3.98 -6.91 12.62
N PHE A 302 -3.81 -7.66 11.53
CA PHE A 302 -4.81 -7.90 10.50
C PHE A 302 -4.73 -9.35 9.98
N GLY A 303 -5.87 -9.89 9.57
CA GLY A 303 -6.05 -11.21 9.01
C GLY A 303 -5.55 -11.34 7.56
N PRO A 304 -5.45 -12.58 7.03
CA PRO A 304 -4.93 -12.85 5.69
C PRO A 304 -5.85 -12.35 4.57
N GLU A 305 -7.14 -12.14 4.85
CA GLU A 305 -8.13 -11.62 3.88
C GLU A 305 -8.02 -10.09 3.68
N GLN A 306 -7.16 -9.40 4.45
CA GLN A 306 -7.01 -7.94 4.47
C GLN A 306 -5.75 -7.52 3.71
N ASP A 307 -5.63 -8.00 2.47
CA ASP A 307 -4.47 -7.86 1.59
C ASP A 307 -4.37 -6.50 0.90
N LEU A 308 -5.46 -5.74 0.82
CA LEU A 308 -5.51 -4.39 0.27
C LEU A 308 -5.64 -3.33 1.37
N GLN A 309 -4.54 -2.62 1.67
CA GLN A 309 -4.48 -1.53 2.65
C GLN A 309 -3.40 -0.51 2.26
N LEU A 310 -3.80 0.68 1.79
CA LEU A 310 -2.84 1.66 1.25
C LEU A 310 -1.81 2.12 2.30
N CYS A 311 -2.19 2.27 3.57
CA CYS A 311 -1.26 2.67 4.63
C CYS A 311 -0.23 1.58 4.98
N VAL A 312 -0.46 0.32 4.62
CA VAL A 312 0.49 -0.77 4.90
C VAL A 312 1.35 -1.05 3.67
N TRP A 313 0.71 -1.25 2.52
CA TRP A 313 1.37 -1.77 1.31
C TRP A 313 1.62 -0.72 0.23
N GLY A 314 0.98 0.44 0.35
CA GLY A 314 0.92 1.42 -0.72
C GLY A 314 -0.15 1.05 -1.77
N CYS A 315 -0.17 1.77 -2.89
CA CYS A 315 -1.06 1.42 -3.99
C CYS A 315 -0.50 0.27 -4.84
N PRO A 316 -1.38 -0.51 -5.51
CA PRO A 316 -0.95 -1.50 -6.48
C PRO A 316 -0.06 -0.89 -7.57
N ALA A 317 0.85 -1.68 -8.15
CA ALA A 317 1.74 -1.21 -9.20
C ALA A 317 0.98 -0.60 -10.40
N SER A 318 -0.18 -1.18 -10.76
CA SER A 318 -1.05 -0.66 -11.83
C SER A 318 -1.70 0.69 -11.53
N GLN A 319 -1.64 1.15 -10.28
CA GLN A 319 -2.19 2.42 -9.81
C GLN A 319 -1.11 3.40 -9.37
N THR A 320 0.17 3.04 -9.48
CA THR A 320 1.28 3.90 -9.08
C THR A 320 1.66 4.83 -10.23
N LEU A 321 1.76 6.13 -9.97
CA LEU A 321 2.19 7.15 -10.94
C LEU A 321 3.68 7.44 -10.80
N ASP A 322 4.34 7.69 -11.93
CA ASP A 322 5.73 8.18 -11.95
C ASP A 322 5.76 9.67 -11.59
N THR A 323 6.33 9.98 -10.43
CA THR A 323 6.45 11.36 -9.91
C THR A 323 7.47 12.19 -10.67
N LEU A 324 8.40 11.57 -11.40
CA LEU A 324 9.46 12.28 -12.15
C LEU A 324 8.98 12.80 -13.50
N ARG A 325 7.85 12.31 -14.00
CA ARG A 325 7.26 12.73 -15.27
C ARG A 325 5.75 12.95 -15.09
N PRO A 326 5.35 14.10 -14.52
CA PRO A 326 3.94 14.49 -14.47
C PRO A 326 3.33 14.36 -15.87
N PRO A 327 2.08 13.89 -16.00
CA PRO A 327 1.43 13.80 -17.30
C PRO A 327 1.45 15.16 -18.02
N PRO A 328 1.55 15.19 -19.36
CA PRO A 328 1.60 16.44 -20.12
C PRO A 328 0.35 17.27 -19.81
N PRO A 329 0.50 18.55 -19.44
CA PRO A 329 -0.63 19.38 -19.02
C PRO A 329 -1.52 19.78 -20.20
N ASP A 330 -2.84 19.69 -20.02
CA ASP A 330 -3.80 20.42 -20.86
C ASP A 330 -3.85 21.92 -20.48
N SER A 331 -3.26 22.32 -19.35
CA SER A 331 -3.05 23.70 -18.90
C SER A 331 -1.80 23.81 -18.02
N SER A 332 -0.76 24.48 -18.51
CA SER A 332 0.61 24.40 -17.95
C SER A 332 0.92 25.51 -16.95
N TYR A 333 0.76 25.23 -15.65
CA TYR A 333 1.60 25.93 -14.67
C TYR A 333 3.05 25.51 -14.94
N SER A 334 3.93 26.46 -15.29
CA SER A 334 5.29 26.12 -15.67
C SER A 334 6.02 25.39 -14.54
N ALA A 335 6.81 24.36 -14.87
CA ALA A 335 7.59 23.62 -13.87
C ALA A 335 8.49 24.55 -13.03
N ALA A 336 9.03 25.59 -13.65
CA ALA A 336 9.81 26.63 -12.96
C ALA A 336 8.97 27.43 -11.95
N GLY A 337 7.74 27.80 -12.32
CA GLY A 337 6.80 28.48 -11.42
C GLY A 337 6.38 27.60 -10.24
N ALA A 338 6.03 26.33 -10.49
CA ALA A 338 5.68 25.37 -9.45
C ALA A 338 6.84 25.15 -8.48
N GLN A 339 8.06 25.01 -9.00
CA GLN A 339 9.27 24.89 -8.20
C GLN A 339 9.49 26.12 -7.31
N ALA A 340 9.40 27.34 -7.86
CA ALA A 340 9.59 28.57 -7.09
C ALA A 340 8.56 28.68 -5.95
N HIS A 341 7.30 28.36 -6.23
CA HIS A 341 6.23 28.38 -5.22
C HIS A 341 6.45 27.34 -4.11
N CYS A 342 6.75 26.09 -4.47
CA CYS A 342 6.97 25.03 -3.49
C CYS A 342 8.24 25.25 -2.65
N VAL A 343 9.30 25.85 -3.20
CA VAL A 343 10.51 26.22 -2.44
C VAL A 343 10.19 27.27 -1.37
N ALA A 344 9.27 28.19 -1.63
CA ALA A 344 8.89 29.20 -0.65
C ALA A 344 8.07 28.63 0.53
N LEU A 345 7.37 27.51 0.33
CA LEU A 345 6.48 26.90 1.32
C LEU A 345 7.10 25.75 2.10
N LEU A 346 7.98 24.97 1.47
CA LEU A 346 8.51 23.73 2.03
C LEU A 346 10.02 23.85 2.27
N PRO A 347 10.50 23.49 3.48
CA PRO A 347 11.86 23.77 3.89
C PRO A 347 12.91 22.84 3.29
N VAL A 348 12.48 21.69 2.75
CA VAL A 348 13.36 20.63 2.24
C VAL A 348 12.80 20.13 0.91
N ARG A 349 13.69 19.80 -0.03
CA ARG A 349 13.34 19.20 -1.33
C ARG A 349 13.14 17.69 -1.22
N ASP A 350 12.16 17.28 -0.42
CA ASP A 350 11.85 15.90 -0.10
C ASP A 350 10.54 15.44 -0.76
N VAL A 351 9.96 14.33 -0.30
CA VAL A 351 8.68 13.81 -0.83
C VAL A 351 7.52 14.80 -0.72
N TYR A 352 7.46 15.67 0.28
CA TYR A 352 6.40 16.69 0.40
C TYR A 352 6.60 17.79 -0.64
N PHE A 353 7.84 18.15 -0.92
CA PHE A 353 8.17 19.08 -2.01
C PHE A 353 7.80 18.49 -3.38
N GLN A 354 8.09 17.20 -3.61
CA GLN A 354 7.69 16.52 -4.84
C GLN A 354 6.17 16.44 -4.99
N ALA A 355 5.44 16.15 -3.91
CA ALA A 355 3.99 16.20 -3.88
C ALA A 355 3.45 17.58 -4.28
N CYS A 356 3.98 18.64 -3.66
CA CYS A 356 3.60 20.01 -3.98
C CYS A 356 3.82 20.32 -5.47
N MET A 357 4.98 19.97 -6.03
CA MET A 357 5.25 20.20 -7.45
C MET A 357 4.28 19.41 -8.34
N PHE A 358 4.05 18.13 -8.03
CA PHE A 358 3.14 17.28 -8.77
C PHE A 358 1.73 17.88 -8.80
N ASP A 359 1.17 18.17 -7.62
CA ASP A 359 -0.17 18.72 -7.46
C ASP A 359 -0.33 20.05 -8.23
N LEU A 360 0.66 20.96 -8.16
CA LEU A 360 0.60 22.25 -8.87
C LEU A 360 0.69 22.12 -10.39
N ILE A 361 1.58 21.27 -10.88
CA ILE A 361 1.75 21.04 -12.33
C ILE A 361 0.51 20.36 -12.90
N ALA A 362 -0.07 19.42 -12.14
CA ALA A 362 -1.20 18.63 -12.58
C ALA A 362 -2.53 19.40 -12.49
N SER A 363 -2.75 20.20 -11.44
CA SER A 363 -4.01 20.94 -11.24
C SER A 363 -4.02 22.34 -11.86
N GLY A 364 -2.85 22.99 -11.96
CA GLY A 364 -2.74 24.42 -12.27
C GLY A 364 -3.25 25.36 -11.16
N ASP A 365 -3.64 24.85 -9.98
CA ASP A 365 -4.16 25.61 -8.85
C ASP A 365 -3.12 25.72 -7.73
N LEU A 366 -2.72 26.95 -7.41
CA LEU A 366 -1.79 27.24 -6.31
C LEU A 366 -2.27 26.73 -4.96
N ASN A 367 -3.58 26.62 -4.75
CA ASN A 367 -4.15 26.12 -3.49
C ASN A 367 -3.87 24.62 -3.28
N SER A 368 -3.56 23.86 -4.34
CA SER A 368 -3.22 22.43 -4.21
C SER A 368 -1.95 22.24 -3.38
N SER A 369 -1.01 23.20 -3.38
CA SER A 369 0.20 23.17 -2.54
C SER A 369 -0.09 23.06 -1.02
N ALA A 370 -1.26 23.52 -0.57
CA ALA A 370 -1.64 23.47 0.84
C ALA A 370 -1.77 22.05 1.39
N ALA A 371 -2.07 21.06 0.54
CA ALA A 371 -2.16 19.66 0.95
C ALA A 371 -0.80 19.13 1.44
N ALA A 372 0.27 19.38 0.68
CA ALA A 372 1.63 18.99 1.04
C ALA A 372 2.13 19.70 2.32
N VAL A 373 1.84 21.00 2.46
CA VAL A 373 2.18 21.78 3.67
C VAL A 373 1.47 21.22 4.90
N SER A 374 0.17 20.94 4.80
CA SER A 374 -0.63 20.38 5.89
C SER A 374 -0.15 18.98 6.29
N ALA A 375 0.21 18.14 5.31
CA ALA A 375 0.73 16.80 5.54
C ALA A 375 2.10 16.81 6.23
N LEU A 376 3.00 17.72 5.84
CA LEU A 376 4.28 17.91 6.53
C LEU A 376 4.06 18.37 7.98
N GLN A 377 3.11 19.27 8.22
CA GLN A 377 2.79 19.73 9.57
C GLN A 377 2.26 18.60 10.45
N ASP A 378 1.40 17.72 9.92
CA ASP A 378 0.95 16.53 10.65
C ASP A 378 2.09 15.56 10.92
N ALA A 379 2.93 15.28 9.93
CA ALA A 379 4.07 14.39 10.09
C ALA A 379 5.01 14.87 11.22
N ARG A 380 5.27 16.18 11.31
CA ARG A 380 6.05 16.79 12.41
C ARG A 380 5.41 16.60 13.78
N ASN A 381 4.08 16.65 13.86
CA ASN A 381 3.35 16.47 15.11
C ASN A 381 3.22 14.99 15.51
N MET A 382 3.29 14.08 14.54
CA MET A 382 3.04 12.65 14.73
C MET A 382 4.29 11.78 14.78
N ILE A 383 5.40 12.22 14.19
CA ILE A 383 6.67 11.48 14.13
C ILE A 383 7.64 12.09 15.16
N PRO A 384 8.01 11.37 16.22
CA PRO A 384 8.91 11.90 17.25
C PRO A 384 10.32 12.19 16.74
N ASP A 385 10.84 11.35 15.83
CA ASP A 385 12.16 11.53 15.25
C ASP A 385 12.10 12.48 14.04
N ALA A 386 12.62 13.69 14.23
CA ALA A 386 12.67 14.71 13.18
C ALA A 386 13.40 14.25 11.92
N ARG A 387 14.35 13.31 12.02
CA ARG A 387 15.06 12.75 10.85
C ARG A 387 14.18 11.87 9.99
N ARG A 388 13.15 11.24 10.59
CA ARG A 388 12.18 10.40 9.89
C ARG A 388 11.03 11.21 9.29
N VAL A 389 10.87 12.48 9.66
CA VAL A 389 9.84 13.35 9.06
C VAL A 389 10.08 13.49 7.56
N HIS A 390 11.32 13.79 7.17
CA HIS A 390 11.71 14.01 5.79
C HIS A 390 12.16 12.70 5.13
N LEU A 391 11.55 12.34 4.00
CA LEU A 391 11.95 11.16 3.22
C LEU A 391 12.64 11.61 1.93
N PRO A 392 13.77 10.98 1.54
CA PRO A 392 14.40 11.31 0.27
C PRO A 392 13.40 11.10 -0.89
N PRO A 393 13.48 11.90 -1.96
CA PRO A 393 12.69 11.66 -3.16
C PRO A 393 12.89 10.21 -3.64
N VAL A 394 11.82 9.58 -4.11
CA VAL A 394 11.93 8.27 -4.76
C VAL A 394 12.74 8.48 -6.03
N ALA A 395 13.97 7.96 -6.06
CA ALA A 395 14.68 7.81 -7.32
C ALA A 395 13.83 6.85 -8.17
N GLY A 396 13.39 7.30 -9.35
CA GLY A 396 12.81 6.40 -10.33
C GLY A 396 13.79 5.27 -10.60
N PRO A 397 13.36 4.14 -11.20
CA PRO A 397 14.29 3.14 -11.66
C PRO A 397 15.33 3.85 -12.52
N SER A 398 16.55 3.98 -12.00
CA SER A 398 17.70 4.31 -12.81
C SER A 398 17.70 3.26 -13.89
N GLY A 399 17.39 3.65 -15.13
CA GLY A 399 17.79 2.85 -16.27
C GLY A 399 19.28 2.53 -16.08
N PRO A 400 19.75 1.34 -16.46
CA PRO A 400 21.16 1.01 -16.34
C PRO A 400 21.94 1.91 -17.30
N SER A 401 22.32 3.08 -16.84
CA SER A 401 23.41 3.87 -17.41
C SER A 401 24.58 3.72 -16.45
N GLU A 402 25.68 3.21 -16.99
CA GLU A 402 26.94 2.88 -16.30
C GLU A 402 27.01 1.48 -15.65
N LEU A 403 26.63 0.45 -16.40
CA LEU A 403 27.33 -0.84 -16.35
C LEU A 403 27.30 -1.57 -17.72
N GLU A 404 27.40 -0.83 -18.83
CA GLU A 404 27.49 -1.39 -20.19
C GLU A 404 28.84 -1.13 -20.89
N ASP A 405 29.89 -0.74 -20.17
CA ASP A 405 31.24 -0.55 -20.77
C ASP A 405 32.32 -1.54 -20.29
N LEU A 406 31.94 -2.68 -19.71
CA LEU A 406 32.91 -3.76 -19.40
C LEU A 406 32.59 -5.16 -19.93
N VAL A 407 31.58 -5.32 -20.78
CA VAL A 407 31.27 -6.61 -21.42
C VAL A 407 31.34 -6.51 -22.94
N CYS A 408 32.44 -5.95 -23.44
CA CYS A 408 32.85 -6.11 -24.83
C CYS A 408 34.38 -6.14 -24.93
N SER A 409 35.00 -7.15 -24.31
CA SER A 409 36.37 -7.53 -24.61
C SER A 409 36.41 -8.99 -25.07
N PRO A 410 36.87 -9.29 -26.31
CA PRO A 410 36.90 -10.67 -26.83
C PRO A 410 37.92 -11.58 -26.13
N SER A 411 38.65 -11.09 -25.14
CA SER A 411 39.82 -11.79 -24.58
C SER A 411 39.52 -12.80 -23.47
N LEU A 412 38.27 -12.95 -23.02
CA LEU A 412 37.91 -13.87 -21.92
C LEU A 412 37.36 -15.23 -22.39
N PHE A 413 37.18 -15.45 -23.69
CA PHE A 413 36.71 -16.75 -24.22
C PHE A 413 37.76 -17.86 -24.24
N TRP A 414 39.03 -17.56 -23.91
CA TRP A 414 40.10 -18.56 -23.91
C TRP A 414 40.48 -19.12 -22.53
N VAL A 415 39.92 -18.59 -21.44
CA VAL A 415 40.32 -19.04 -20.08
C VAL A 415 39.43 -20.16 -19.53
N PHE A 416 38.23 -20.39 -20.09
CA PHE A 416 37.32 -21.43 -19.59
C PHE A 416 37.48 -22.81 -20.25
N HIS A 417 38.37 -22.97 -21.25
CA HIS A 417 38.61 -24.27 -21.89
C HIS A 417 39.78 -25.07 -21.31
N ILE A 418 40.43 -24.58 -20.25
CA ILE A 418 41.48 -25.31 -19.51
C ILE A 418 41.03 -25.47 -18.05
N LEU A 419 39.89 -26.10 -17.82
CA LEU A 419 39.52 -26.62 -16.48
C LEU A 419 38.41 -27.68 -16.54
N VAL A 420 38.38 -28.43 -17.64
CA VAL A 420 37.70 -29.72 -17.73
C VAL A 420 38.60 -30.66 -18.52
N LEU A 421 39.69 -31.06 -17.87
CA LEU A 421 40.42 -32.31 -18.09
C LEU A 421 40.82 -32.84 -16.72
#